data_AF-A0AAQ2DDF2-F1
#
_entry.id   AF-A0AAQ2DDF2-F1
#
_cell.length_a   1.000
_cell.length_b   1.000
_cell.length_c   1.000
_cell.angle_alpha   90.00
_cell.angle_beta   90.00
_cell.angle_gamma   90.00
#
_symmetry.space_group_name_H-M   'P 1'
#
loop_
_entity.id
_entity.type
_entity.pdbx_description
1 polymer ?
#
loop_
_entity_poly.entity_id
_entity_poly.type
_entity_poly.pdbx_seq_one_letter_code
_entity_poly.pdbx_strand_id
1 'polypeptide(L)'
;MAAENSQLKGCQRLVVTHELTCKTDGTVKQATVSPKKIVLFFVGGAGDKESYYGTGPNNNVAEALKIFIKNMDAEGLCPDTYDAHHIGYNAFTSDEGLNANVLAKIPDLTTPVYIIGHSLGGWNGAHLSKVLADRGYRIPVLVTLDPVGEGQIVWGISNIYQKEPTPKAEYWVNVRADAKDWNFSDLVADFGEQWDMTSGPNMNGRVDVNHADAWAIYIAVLGGGVSARDILMQSVIQHFKGRKCA
;
A
#
# COMPACT_ATOMS: atom_id res chain seq x y z
N MET A 1 35.88 8.46 39.22
CA MET A 1 35.16 9.72 38.97
C MET A 1 35.21 9.99 37.48
N ALA A 2 34.15 9.69 36.75
CA ALA A 2 34.05 10.00 35.32
C ALA A 2 33.34 11.35 35.18
N ALA A 3 33.95 12.29 34.45
CA ALA A 3 33.42 13.62 34.25
C ALA A 3 32.18 13.57 33.33
N GLU A 4 31.08 14.16 33.78
CA GLU A 4 29.90 14.39 32.94
C GLU A 4 30.17 15.51 31.92
N ASN A 5 29.87 15.22 30.66
CA ASN A 5 29.92 16.18 29.57
C ASN A 5 28.65 17.05 29.58
N SER A 6 28.81 18.36 29.74
CA SER A 6 27.74 19.32 30.07
C SER A 6 26.77 19.65 28.92
N GLN A 7 26.81 18.93 27.79
CA GLN A 7 26.00 19.23 26.60
C GLN A 7 24.82 18.26 26.35
N LEU A 8 24.54 17.29 27.24
CA LEU A 8 23.41 16.37 27.12
C LEU A 8 22.31 16.66 28.15
N LYS A 9 21.81 17.90 28.20
CA LYS A 9 20.56 18.21 28.91
C LYS A 9 19.39 18.15 27.92
N GLY A 10 18.66 17.03 27.88
CA GLY A 10 17.35 17.01 27.21
C GLY A 10 16.79 15.67 26.73
N CYS A 11 17.58 14.59 26.68
CA CYS A 11 17.05 13.26 26.35
C CYS A 11 17.43 12.28 27.45
N GLN A 12 16.46 11.84 28.26
CA GLN A 12 16.66 10.68 29.13
C GLN A 12 16.92 9.47 28.24
N ARG A 13 18.20 9.10 28.07
CA ARG A 13 18.56 7.77 27.58
C ARG A 13 18.21 6.80 28.71
N LEU A 14 17.18 5.99 28.50
CA LEU A 14 16.99 4.76 29.25
C LEU A 14 18.25 3.92 29.07
N VAL A 15 19.09 3.85 30.10
CA VAL A 15 20.22 2.94 30.14
C VAL A 15 19.64 1.55 30.37
N VAL A 16 19.47 0.79 29.29
CA VAL A 16 19.10 -0.63 29.37
C VAL A 16 20.37 -1.42 29.61
N THR A 17 20.51 -2.00 30.79
CA THR A 17 21.58 -2.95 31.10
C THR A 17 21.13 -4.35 30.70
N HIS A 18 21.84 -4.96 29.75
CA HIS A 18 21.69 -6.38 29.46
C HIS A 18 22.82 -7.15 30.16
N GLU A 19 22.48 -8.18 30.94
CA GLU A 19 23.48 -9.11 31.45
C GLU A 19 24.06 -9.93 30.29
N LEU A 20 25.37 -9.90 30.14
CA LEU A 20 26.08 -10.72 29.17
C LEU A 20 26.05 -12.17 29.66
N THR A 21 25.63 -13.09 28.79
CA THR A 21 25.74 -14.52 29.07
C THR A 21 27.21 -14.96 29.08
N CYS A 22 27.54 -15.88 29.98
CA CYS A 22 28.89 -16.41 30.10
C CYS A 22 29.35 -17.04 28.78
N LYS A 23 30.64 -16.89 28.44
CA LYS A 23 31.24 -17.45 27.21
C LYS A 23 31.04 -18.97 27.05
N THR A 24 30.83 -19.68 28.15
CA THR A 24 30.62 -21.14 28.20
C THR A 24 29.15 -21.54 28.08
N ASP A 25 28.23 -20.58 28.02
CA ASP A 25 26.81 -20.85 27.87
C ASP A 25 26.48 -21.22 26.41
N GLY A 26 26.39 -22.52 26.15
CA GLY A 26 26.01 -23.08 24.84
C GLY A 26 24.51 -23.17 24.61
N THR A 27 23.67 -22.62 25.49
CA THR A 27 22.21 -22.68 25.31
C THR A 27 21.75 -21.77 24.17
N VAL A 28 20.84 -22.28 23.33
CA VAL A 28 20.20 -21.46 22.29
C VAL A 28 19.35 -20.40 22.97
N LYS A 29 19.75 -19.13 22.79
CA LYS A 29 18.98 -17.99 23.30
C LYS A 29 17.87 -17.67 22.32
N GLN A 30 16.63 -17.79 22.78
CA GLN A 30 15.49 -17.29 22.03
C GLN A 30 15.36 -15.79 22.32
N ALA A 31 15.52 -14.98 21.27
CA ALA A 31 15.20 -13.56 21.32
C ALA A 31 13.79 -13.36 20.79
N THR A 32 12.89 -12.85 21.62
CA THR A 32 11.56 -12.44 21.16
C THR A 32 11.70 -11.13 20.39
N VAL A 33 11.57 -11.19 19.07
CA VAL A 33 11.45 -10.00 18.22
C VAL A 33 9.97 -9.76 17.97
N SER A 34 9.43 -8.69 18.53
CA SER A 34 8.08 -8.24 18.16
C SER A 34 8.14 -7.60 16.77
N PRO A 35 7.39 -8.11 15.78
CA PRO A 35 7.34 -7.48 14.47
C PRO A 35 6.82 -6.05 14.59
N LYS A 36 7.42 -5.13 13.83
CA LYS A 36 6.95 -3.73 13.81
C LYS A 36 5.54 -3.64 13.24
N LYS A 37 4.78 -2.64 13.70
CA LYS A 37 3.53 -2.21 13.07
C LYS A 37 3.76 -1.96 11.57
N ILE A 38 2.77 -2.25 10.73
CA ILE A 38 2.79 -1.92 9.29
C ILE A 38 1.83 -0.77 8.97
N VAL A 39 2.06 -0.07 7.87
CA VAL A 39 1.13 0.95 7.36
C VAL A 39 0.64 0.56 5.97
N LEU A 40 -0.66 0.75 5.71
CA LEU A 40 -1.29 0.46 4.43
C LEU A 40 -2.03 1.69 3.92
N PHE A 41 -1.88 1.98 2.63
CA PHE A 41 -2.65 3.01 1.93
C PHE A 41 -3.53 2.35 0.87
N PHE A 42 -4.84 2.39 1.09
CA PHE A 42 -5.87 2.07 0.11
C PHE A 42 -6.24 3.37 -0.61
N VAL A 43 -5.73 3.54 -1.83
CA VAL A 43 -5.82 4.76 -2.62
C VAL A 43 -6.97 4.65 -3.61
N GLY A 44 -8.01 5.43 -3.38
CA GLY A 44 -9.20 5.49 -4.24
C GLY A 44 -8.98 6.33 -5.49
N GLY A 45 -9.64 5.97 -6.58
CA GLY A 45 -9.67 6.74 -7.81
C GLY A 45 -10.53 8.01 -7.74
N ALA A 46 -10.82 8.59 -8.90
CA ALA A 46 -11.74 9.71 -8.98
C ALA A 46 -13.15 9.32 -8.53
N GLY A 47 -13.83 10.25 -7.87
CA GLY A 47 -15.15 10.01 -7.31
C GLY A 47 -15.12 9.12 -6.06
N ASP A 48 -13.96 8.64 -5.57
CA ASP A 48 -13.91 7.65 -4.50
C ASP A 48 -14.05 8.26 -3.10
N LYS A 49 -13.18 9.24 -2.77
CA LYS A 49 -13.18 9.98 -1.49
C LYS A 49 -13.92 11.31 -1.54
N GLU A 50 -14.08 11.87 -2.73
CA GLU A 50 -14.71 13.15 -2.99
C GLU A 50 -15.53 13.06 -4.28
N SER A 51 -16.49 13.97 -4.44
CA SER A 51 -17.23 14.07 -5.70
C SER A 51 -16.30 14.49 -6.83
N TYR A 52 -16.41 13.82 -7.98
CA TYR A 52 -15.68 14.11 -9.19
C TYR A 52 -16.69 14.26 -10.34
N TYR A 53 -16.76 15.47 -10.91
CA TYR A 53 -17.69 15.82 -12.00
C TYR A 53 -19.15 15.43 -11.73
N GLY A 54 -19.62 15.64 -10.49
CA GLY A 54 -21.00 15.39 -10.08
C GLY A 54 -21.28 13.95 -9.62
N THR A 55 -20.25 13.13 -9.48
CA THR A 55 -20.38 11.70 -9.13
C THR A 55 -19.48 11.34 -7.94
N GLY A 56 -19.93 10.44 -7.07
CA GLY A 56 -19.23 10.10 -5.82
C GLY A 56 -19.70 10.91 -4.59
N PRO A 57 -19.17 10.62 -3.39
CA PRO A 57 -18.12 9.64 -3.10
C PRO A 57 -18.61 8.18 -3.20
N ASN A 58 -17.92 7.37 -3.99
CA ASN A 58 -18.29 5.99 -4.32
C ASN A 58 -17.68 4.96 -3.35
N ASN A 59 -16.54 5.28 -2.71
CA ASN A 59 -15.85 4.40 -1.76
C ASN A 59 -15.54 2.98 -2.29
N ASN A 60 -15.26 2.85 -3.59
CA ASN A 60 -14.94 1.60 -4.28
C ASN A 60 -13.78 0.85 -3.58
N VAL A 61 -12.67 1.54 -3.27
CA VAL A 61 -11.51 0.88 -2.63
C VAL A 61 -11.74 0.58 -1.14
N ALA A 62 -12.75 1.18 -0.50
CA ALA A 62 -13.06 0.95 0.90
C ALA A 62 -13.52 -0.49 1.15
N GLU A 63 -14.18 -1.12 0.18
CA GLU A 63 -14.56 -2.54 0.28
C GLU A 63 -13.34 -3.46 0.27
N ALA A 64 -12.29 -3.17 -0.53
CA ALA A 64 -11.03 -3.90 -0.47
C ALA A 64 -10.34 -3.75 0.90
N LEU A 65 -10.39 -2.55 1.50
CA LEU A 65 -9.91 -2.32 2.87
C LEU A 65 -10.69 -3.15 3.89
N LYS A 66 -12.02 -3.21 3.81
CA LYS A 66 -12.85 -4.04 4.70
C LYS A 66 -12.49 -5.53 4.59
N ILE A 67 -12.24 -6.01 3.38
CA ILE A 67 -11.79 -7.40 3.14
C ILE A 67 -10.43 -7.63 3.82
N PHE A 68 -9.47 -6.72 3.65
CA PHE A 68 -8.17 -6.81 4.32
C PHE A 68 -8.31 -6.88 5.84
N ILE A 69 -9.10 -5.99 6.45
CA ILE A 69 -9.34 -5.99 7.91
C ILE A 69 -9.93 -7.33 8.36
N LYS A 70 -10.94 -7.84 7.65
CA LYS A 70 -11.54 -9.15 7.94
C LYS A 70 -10.52 -10.29 7.84
N ASN A 71 -9.57 -10.21 6.89
CA ASN A 71 -8.51 -11.19 6.77
C ASN A 71 -7.49 -11.08 7.92
N MET A 72 -7.17 -9.89 8.39
CA MET A 72 -6.32 -9.68 9.58
C MET A 72 -6.98 -10.29 10.82
N ASP A 73 -8.27 -10.03 11.04
CA ASP A 73 -9.04 -10.60 12.15
C ASP A 73 -9.08 -12.13 12.09
N ALA A 74 -9.31 -12.70 10.90
CA ALA A 74 -9.32 -14.15 10.70
C ALA A 74 -7.94 -14.80 10.97
N GLU A 75 -6.86 -14.05 10.75
CA GLU A 75 -5.50 -14.47 11.08
C GLU A 75 -5.14 -14.21 12.55
N GLY A 76 -6.03 -13.61 13.36
CA GLY A 76 -5.76 -13.26 14.75
C GLY A 76 -4.71 -12.16 14.91
N LEU A 77 -4.57 -11.27 13.92
CA LEU A 77 -3.67 -10.11 13.98
C LEU A 77 -4.44 -8.90 14.52
N CYS A 78 -4.04 -8.41 15.69
CA CYS A 78 -4.75 -7.36 16.40
C CYS A 78 -4.74 -6.01 15.63
N PRO A 79 -5.77 -5.17 15.78
CA PRO A 79 -5.84 -3.86 15.10
C PRO A 79 -4.71 -2.88 15.44
N ASP A 80 -3.98 -3.08 16.53
CA ASP A 80 -2.80 -2.28 16.89
C ASP A 80 -1.54 -2.65 16.07
N THR A 81 -1.56 -3.79 15.37
CA THR A 81 -0.45 -4.28 14.54
C THR A 81 -0.36 -3.60 13.17
N TYR A 82 -1.39 -2.86 12.74
CA TYR A 82 -1.37 -2.15 11.46
C TYR A 82 -2.10 -0.80 11.54
N ASP A 83 -1.75 0.10 10.62
CA ASP A 83 -2.49 1.34 10.36
C ASP A 83 -2.93 1.34 8.91
N ALA A 84 -4.24 1.27 8.67
CA ALA A 84 -4.77 1.23 7.31
C ALA A 84 -5.56 2.50 7.01
N HIS A 85 -5.17 3.18 5.94
CA HIS A 85 -5.74 4.47 5.55
C HIS A 85 -6.44 4.36 4.20
N HIS A 86 -7.66 4.88 4.13
CA HIS A 86 -8.40 5.08 2.89
C HIS A 86 -8.29 6.53 2.45
N ILE A 87 -7.49 6.79 1.41
CA ILE A 87 -7.15 8.12 0.91
C ILE A 87 -7.50 8.27 -0.57
N GLY A 88 -7.66 9.51 -1.04
CA GLY A 88 -7.92 9.80 -2.45
C GLY A 88 -6.63 9.86 -3.26
N TYR A 89 -6.71 9.57 -4.55
CA TYR A 89 -5.57 9.66 -5.47
C TYR A 89 -4.86 11.02 -5.43
N ASN A 90 -5.59 12.11 -5.24
CA ASN A 90 -5.10 13.48 -5.23
C ASN A 90 -4.51 13.93 -3.88
N ALA A 91 -4.57 13.10 -2.82
CA ALA A 91 -4.23 13.51 -1.46
C ALA A 91 -2.74 13.79 -1.23
N PHE A 92 -1.86 13.39 -2.15
CA PHE A 92 -0.41 13.41 -1.95
C PHE A 92 0.39 13.91 -3.16
N THR A 93 -0.24 14.68 -4.06
CA THR A 93 0.46 15.23 -5.22
C THR A 93 1.25 16.51 -4.92
N SER A 94 0.90 17.24 -3.85
CA SER A 94 1.69 18.35 -3.30
C SER A 94 2.55 17.88 -2.13
N ASP A 95 3.64 18.58 -1.83
CA ASP A 95 4.49 18.26 -0.66
C ASP A 95 3.72 18.35 0.66
N GLU A 96 2.82 19.34 0.81
CA GLU A 96 1.96 19.47 1.98
C GLU A 96 1.00 18.27 2.10
N GLY A 97 0.34 17.89 1.00
CA GLY A 97 -0.55 16.73 0.97
C GLY A 97 0.20 15.43 1.27
N LEU A 98 1.37 15.23 0.66
CA LEU A 98 2.22 14.07 0.92
C LEU A 98 2.62 14.00 2.41
N ASN A 99 3.00 15.12 3.00
CA ASN A 99 3.34 15.19 4.42
C ASN A 99 2.14 14.84 5.31
N ALA A 100 1.00 15.49 5.11
CA ALA A 100 -0.17 15.35 5.98
C ALA A 100 -0.87 13.99 5.85
N ASN A 101 -0.98 13.47 4.62
CA ASN A 101 -1.80 12.30 4.31
C ASN A 101 -1.01 10.99 4.23
N VAL A 102 0.32 11.05 4.10
CA VAL A 102 1.18 9.86 3.98
C VAL A 102 2.29 9.87 5.02
N LEU A 103 3.22 10.82 4.96
CA LEU A 103 4.46 10.75 5.75
C LEU A 103 4.20 10.88 7.26
N ALA A 104 3.27 11.74 7.68
CA ALA A 104 2.88 11.87 9.08
C ALA A 104 2.20 10.61 9.67
N LYS A 105 1.82 9.65 8.81
CA LYS A 105 1.21 8.37 9.22
C LYS A 105 2.23 7.24 9.34
N ILE A 106 3.45 7.43 8.84
CA ILE A 106 4.50 6.42 8.87
C ILE A 106 5.45 6.78 10.02
N PRO A 107 5.51 6.00 11.12
CA PRO A 107 6.25 6.38 12.32
C PRO A 107 7.76 6.57 12.09
N ASP A 108 8.37 5.70 11.30
CA ASP A 108 9.80 5.74 10.99
C ASP A 108 10.12 4.98 9.68
N LEU A 109 11.34 5.14 9.16
CA LEU A 109 11.82 4.51 7.91
C LEU A 109 11.83 2.98 7.92
N THR A 110 11.78 2.35 9.09
CA THR A 110 11.78 0.90 9.22
C THR A 110 10.36 0.31 9.23
N THR A 111 9.33 1.16 9.23
CA THR A 111 7.93 0.76 9.10
C THR A 111 7.66 0.33 7.65
N PRO A 112 7.26 -0.93 7.40
CA PRO A 112 6.89 -1.35 6.06
C PRO A 112 5.60 -0.67 5.60
N VAL A 113 5.58 -0.21 4.35
CA VAL A 113 4.43 0.49 3.76
C VAL A 113 3.87 -0.32 2.59
N TYR A 114 2.58 -0.63 2.65
CA TYR A 114 1.85 -1.33 1.59
C TYR A 114 0.93 -0.35 0.87
N ILE A 115 0.81 -0.48 -0.45
CA ILE A 115 0.00 0.42 -1.27
C ILE A 115 -0.95 -0.41 -2.14
N ILE A 116 -2.23 -0.10 -2.07
CA ILE A 116 -3.29 -0.72 -2.86
C ILE A 116 -4.06 0.42 -3.52
N GLY A 117 -3.88 0.60 -4.83
CA GLY A 117 -4.51 1.67 -5.58
C GLY A 117 -5.53 1.16 -6.58
N HIS A 118 -6.69 1.81 -6.66
CA HIS A 118 -7.73 1.52 -7.65
C HIS A 118 -7.89 2.67 -8.64
N SER A 119 -8.07 2.38 -9.94
CA SER A 119 -8.32 3.40 -10.96
C SER A 119 -7.20 4.47 -10.97
N LEU A 120 -7.50 5.77 -10.94
CA LEU A 120 -6.51 6.85 -10.76
C LEU A 120 -5.65 6.67 -9.49
N GLY A 121 -6.21 6.05 -8.46
CA GLY A 121 -5.49 5.69 -7.25
C GLY A 121 -4.44 4.60 -7.50
N GLY A 122 -4.66 3.72 -8.47
CA GLY A 122 -3.66 2.77 -8.97
C GLY A 122 -2.47 3.48 -9.61
N TRP A 123 -2.72 4.46 -10.49
CA TRP A 123 -1.70 5.28 -11.12
C TRP A 123 -0.91 6.12 -10.10
N ASN A 124 -1.59 6.89 -9.27
CA ASN A 124 -0.92 7.73 -8.27
C ASN A 124 -0.27 6.87 -7.15
N GLY A 125 -0.88 5.75 -6.76
CA GLY A 125 -0.28 4.81 -5.81
C GLY A 125 1.02 4.18 -6.34
N ALA A 126 1.07 3.90 -7.64
CA ALA A 126 2.28 3.47 -8.33
C ALA A 126 3.39 4.55 -8.28
N HIS A 127 3.08 5.83 -8.47
CA HIS A 127 4.04 6.92 -8.22
C HIS A 127 4.46 7.02 -6.76
N LEU A 128 3.50 6.91 -5.84
CA LEU A 128 3.76 6.98 -4.40
C LEU A 128 4.78 5.92 -3.97
N SER A 129 4.71 4.72 -4.54
CA SER A 129 5.69 3.65 -4.27
C SER A 129 7.12 4.12 -4.53
N LYS A 130 7.37 4.79 -5.66
CA LYS A 130 8.69 5.34 -6.02
C LYS A 130 9.07 6.52 -5.13
N VAL A 131 8.15 7.44 -4.87
CA VAL A 131 8.34 8.60 -4.00
C VAL A 131 8.79 8.17 -2.60
N LEU A 132 8.17 7.13 -2.04
CA LEU A 132 8.53 6.59 -0.73
C LEU A 132 9.81 5.76 -0.77
N ALA A 133 9.99 4.90 -1.78
CA ALA A 133 11.21 4.09 -1.93
C ALA A 133 12.47 4.97 -2.11
N ASP A 134 12.39 6.04 -2.90
CA ASP A 134 13.48 7.01 -3.09
C ASP A 134 13.82 7.79 -1.80
N ARG A 135 12.88 7.84 -0.83
CA ARG A 135 13.08 8.38 0.53
C ARG A 135 13.57 7.34 1.54
N GLY A 136 13.79 6.10 1.12
CA GLY A 136 14.32 5.02 1.96
C GLY A 136 13.26 4.17 2.69
N TYR A 137 11.98 4.38 2.42
CA TYR A 137 10.93 3.50 2.94
C TYR A 137 10.91 2.17 2.18
N ARG A 138 10.61 1.09 2.89
CA ARG A 138 10.40 -0.23 2.31
C ARG A 138 8.97 -0.38 1.82
N ILE A 139 8.78 -0.77 0.57
CA ILE A 139 7.48 -1.07 -0.04
C ILE A 139 7.38 -2.57 -0.34
N PRO A 140 6.87 -3.41 0.57
CA PRO A 140 6.85 -4.86 0.35
C PRO A 140 5.90 -5.28 -0.77
N VAL A 141 4.69 -4.70 -0.81
CA VAL A 141 3.70 -4.98 -1.86
C VAL A 141 3.07 -3.70 -2.37
N LEU A 142 3.06 -3.56 -3.69
CA LEU A 142 2.21 -2.64 -4.43
C LEU A 142 1.12 -3.45 -5.16
N VAL A 143 -0.13 -3.03 -5.03
CA VAL A 143 -1.26 -3.57 -5.80
C VAL A 143 -1.89 -2.45 -6.61
N THR A 144 -2.04 -2.65 -7.92
CA THR A 144 -2.77 -1.75 -8.82
C THR A 144 -4.00 -2.47 -9.39
N LEU A 145 -5.19 -1.97 -9.04
CA LEU A 145 -6.50 -2.50 -9.41
C LEU A 145 -7.09 -1.64 -10.51
N ASP A 146 -7.09 -2.18 -11.72
CA ASP A 146 -7.46 -1.54 -12.98
C ASP A 146 -6.98 -0.08 -13.08
N PRO A 147 -5.66 0.16 -13.02
CA PRO A 147 -5.12 1.51 -13.01
C PRO A 147 -5.45 2.25 -14.31
N VAL A 148 -5.90 3.49 -14.17
CA VAL A 148 -6.12 4.44 -15.28
C VAL A 148 -5.32 5.70 -14.99
N GLY A 149 -4.85 6.37 -16.04
CA GLY A 149 -4.03 7.59 -15.91
C GLY A 149 -3.20 7.93 -17.13
N GLU A 150 -3.25 7.09 -18.18
CA GLU A 150 -2.77 7.45 -19.50
C GLU A 150 -3.71 8.49 -20.14
N GLY A 151 -3.17 9.37 -20.99
CA GLY A 151 -3.93 10.41 -21.70
C GLY A 151 -3.68 11.84 -21.19
N GLN A 152 -3.32 12.73 -22.13
CA GLN A 152 -3.00 14.14 -21.84
C GLN A 152 -4.16 14.93 -21.23
N ILE A 153 -5.41 14.52 -21.51
CA ILE A 153 -6.61 15.21 -21.02
C ILE A 153 -6.70 15.06 -19.50
N VAL A 154 -6.53 13.83 -18.98
CA VAL A 154 -6.52 13.56 -17.54
C VAL A 154 -5.39 14.30 -16.84
N TRP A 155 -4.22 14.41 -17.49
CA TRP A 155 -3.08 15.17 -16.95
C TRP A 155 -3.40 16.67 -16.80
N GLY A 156 -4.29 17.19 -17.65
CA GLY A 156 -4.72 18.60 -17.62
C GLY A 156 -5.88 18.89 -16.66
N ILE A 157 -6.75 17.91 -16.38
CA ILE A 157 -7.98 18.12 -15.59
C ILE A 157 -7.96 17.46 -14.21
N SER A 158 -7.06 16.51 -13.98
CA SER A 158 -6.95 15.78 -12.73
C SER A 158 -5.63 16.08 -12.03
N ASN A 159 -5.68 16.16 -10.71
CA ASN A 159 -4.49 16.27 -9.88
C ASN A 159 -3.79 14.89 -9.77
N ILE A 160 -3.10 14.50 -10.84
CA ILE A 160 -2.33 13.25 -10.96
C ILE A 160 -0.89 13.54 -11.36
N TYR A 161 0.00 12.57 -11.13
CA TYR A 161 1.34 12.64 -11.69
C TYR A 161 1.28 12.48 -13.22
N GLN A 162 1.77 13.49 -13.95
CA GLN A 162 1.66 13.60 -15.41
C GLN A 162 2.71 12.80 -16.20
N LYS A 163 3.37 11.82 -15.58
CA LYS A 163 4.34 10.95 -16.26
C LYS A 163 3.93 9.52 -15.98
N GLU A 164 4.24 8.60 -16.88
CA GLU A 164 4.03 7.19 -16.58
C GLU A 164 4.74 6.79 -15.27
N PRO A 165 4.07 6.05 -14.37
CA PRO A 165 4.69 5.62 -13.13
C PRO A 165 5.89 4.72 -13.41
N THR A 166 6.92 4.83 -12.58
CA THR A 166 8.07 3.91 -12.55
C THR A 166 8.12 3.24 -11.17
N PRO A 167 7.24 2.26 -10.89
CA PRO A 167 7.01 1.80 -9.54
C PRO A 167 8.24 1.17 -8.90
N LYS A 168 8.35 1.30 -7.57
CA LYS A 168 9.38 0.63 -6.78
C LYS A 168 8.72 -0.08 -5.61
N ALA A 169 8.64 -1.40 -5.73
CA ALA A 169 8.19 -2.30 -4.68
C ALA A 169 8.96 -3.62 -4.77
N GLU A 170 9.00 -4.38 -3.68
CA GLU A 170 9.60 -5.72 -3.68
C GLU A 170 8.74 -6.72 -4.46
N TYR A 171 7.42 -6.56 -4.38
CA TYR A 171 6.47 -7.29 -5.20
C TYR A 171 5.35 -6.36 -5.69
N TRP A 172 5.12 -6.36 -7.00
CA TRP A 172 4.07 -5.58 -7.63
C TRP A 172 3.06 -6.51 -8.32
N VAL A 173 1.81 -6.38 -7.89
CA VAL A 173 0.65 -7.01 -8.51
C VAL A 173 -0.14 -5.98 -9.30
N ASN A 174 -0.43 -6.30 -10.56
CA ASN A 174 -1.37 -5.57 -11.37
C ASN A 174 -2.51 -6.45 -11.82
N VAL A 175 -3.74 -5.95 -11.69
CA VAL A 175 -4.94 -6.66 -12.15
C VAL A 175 -5.81 -5.68 -12.90
N ARG A 176 -6.11 -5.96 -14.17
CA ARG A 176 -7.01 -5.16 -15.00
C ARG A 176 -8.42 -5.74 -15.04
N ALA A 177 -9.41 -4.86 -15.12
CA ALA A 177 -10.79 -5.21 -15.35
C ALA A 177 -11.06 -5.30 -16.86
N ASP A 178 -11.83 -6.31 -17.27
CA ASP A 178 -12.20 -6.58 -18.67
C ASP A 178 -13.64 -7.11 -18.73
N ALA A 179 -14.59 -6.28 -18.27
CA ALA A 179 -16.01 -6.63 -18.21
C ALA A 179 -16.62 -6.81 -19.61
N LYS A 180 -17.28 -7.94 -19.87
CA LYS A 180 -18.00 -8.20 -21.12
C LYS A 180 -19.28 -7.37 -21.30
N ASP A 181 -19.99 -7.11 -20.19
CA ASP A 181 -21.24 -6.35 -20.16
C ASP A 181 -20.99 -4.97 -19.54
N TRP A 182 -20.30 -4.14 -20.31
CA TRP A 182 -19.87 -2.81 -19.89
C TRP A 182 -21.07 -1.87 -19.74
N ASN A 183 -21.32 -1.35 -18.52
CA ASN A 183 -22.25 -0.25 -18.32
C ASN A 183 -21.55 0.92 -17.63
N PHE A 184 -20.97 1.79 -18.45
CA PHE A 184 -20.23 2.98 -18.06
C PHE A 184 -21.00 4.26 -18.44
N SER A 185 -22.30 4.14 -18.70
CA SER A 185 -22.97 5.09 -19.60
C SER A 185 -23.20 6.50 -19.06
N ASP A 186 -22.65 6.89 -17.90
CA ASP A 186 -22.75 8.28 -17.41
C ASP A 186 -21.55 8.83 -16.61
N LEU A 187 -20.39 8.17 -16.53
CA LEU A 187 -19.25 8.64 -15.72
C LEU A 187 -18.00 8.96 -16.57
N VAL A 188 -18.03 10.01 -17.40
CA VAL A 188 -16.82 10.59 -18.04
C VAL A 188 -16.26 9.77 -19.22
N ALA A 189 -16.54 10.23 -20.44
CA ALA A 189 -15.86 9.80 -21.67
C ALA A 189 -14.33 10.13 -21.72
N ASP A 190 -13.66 10.31 -20.57
CA ASP A 190 -12.43 11.12 -20.43
C ASP A 190 -11.56 10.78 -19.18
N PHE A 191 -11.78 9.65 -18.48
CA PHE A 191 -11.14 9.37 -17.18
C PHE A 191 -9.64 9.00 -17.21
N GLY A 192 -9.14 8.61 -18.39
CA GLY A 192 -7.78 8.13 -18.60
C GLY A 192 -7.77 6.77 -19.24
N GLU A 193 -6.92 6.60 -20.23
CA GLU A 193 -6.69 5.30 -20.83
C GLU A 193 -6.18 4.34 -19.73
N GLN A 194 -6.67 3.10 -19.77
CA GLN A 194 -6.20 2.04 -18.88
C GLN A 194 -4.71 1.87 -19.12
N TRP A 195 -3.92 1.93 -18.05
CA TRP A 195 -2.48 1.79 -18.14
C TRP A 195 -2.12 0.36 -18.57
N ASP A 196 -1.74 0.20 -19.84
CA ASP A 196 -1.42 -1.12 -20.41
C ASP A 196 0.06 -1.47 -20.23
N MET A 197 0.37 -1.93 -19.03
CA MET A 197 1.73 -2.30 -18.68
C MET A 197 2.15 -3.61 -19.34
N THR A 198 3.15 -3.52 -20.21
CA THR A 198 3.78 -4.69 -20.86
C THR A 198 4.92 -5.29 -20.03
N SER A 199 5.39 -4.60 -18.99
CA SER A 199 6.49 -5.04 -18.13
C SER A 199 6.49 -4.34 -16.77
N GLY A 200 7.20 -4.90 -15.78
CA GLY A 200 7.36 -4.31 -14.46
C GLY A 200 6.72 -5.13 -13.33
N PRO A 201 5.41 -5.45 -13.37
CA PRO A 201 4.78 -6.24 -12.33
C PRO A 201 5.37 -7.64 -12.22
N ASN A 202 5.47 -8.13 -10.98
CA ASN A 202 5.79 -9.52 -10.72
C ASN A 202 4.60 -10.44 -11.04
N MET A 203 3.38 -9.91 -10.91
CA MET A 203 2.14 -10.58 -11.30
C MET A 203 1.26 -9.59 -12.08
N ASN A 204 0.85 -9.97 -13.28
CA ASN A 204 -0.02 -9.17 -14.14
C ASN A 204 -1.17 -10.04 -14.64
N GLY A 205 -2.41 -9.56 -14.57
CA GLY A 205 -3.57 -10.33 -15.00
C GLY A 205 -4.77 -9.47 -15.39
N ARG A 206 -5.77 -10.13 -15.99
CA ARG A 206 -7.06 -9.55 -16.40
C ARG A 206 -8.20 -10.39 -15.86
N VAL A 207 -9.29 -9.75 -15.44
CA VAL A 207 -10.46 -10.40 -14.84
C VAL A 207 -11.76 -9.79 -15.37
N ASP A 208 -12.75 -10.64 -15.59
CA ASP A 208 -14.08 -10.26 -16.11
C ASP A 208 -14.96 -9.73 -14.98
N VAL A 209 -14.70 -8.48 -14.59
CA VAL A 209 -15.40 -7.73 -13.53
C VAL A 209 -15.47 -6.25 -13.93
N ASN A 210 -16.40 -5.48 -13.38
CA ASN A 210 -16.47 -4.05 -13.69
C ASN A 210 -15.33 -3.27 -13.08
N HIS A 211 -14.91 -2.20 -13.77
CA HIS A 211 -13.92 -1.25 -13.27
C HIS A 211 -14.27 -0.73 -11.87
N ALA A 212 -15.53 -0.36 -11.61
CA ALA A 212 -15.95 0.20 -10.32
C ALA A 212 -15.85 -0.80 -9.15
N ASP A 213 -15.90 -2.11 -9.44
CA ASP A 213 -15.92 -3.17 -8.43
C ASP A 213 -14.49 -3.50 -7.94
N ALA A 214 -13.81 -2.54 -7.32
CA ALA A 214 -12.43 -2.69 -6.85
C ALA A 214 -12.24 -3.93 -5.95
N TRP A 215 -13.24 -4.25 -5.12
CA TRP A 215 -13.23 -5.45 -4.28
C TRP A 215 -13.22 -6.75 -5.10
N ALA A 216 -13.95 -6.79 -6.21
CA ALA A 216 -14.05 -7.96 -7.08
C ALA A 216 -12.72 -8.18 -7.81
N ILE A 217 -12.11 -7.10 -8.31
CA ILE A 217 -10.77 -7.13 -8.91
C ILE A 217 -9.75 -7.64 -7.88
N TYR A 218 -9.82 -7.14 -6.64
CA TYR A 218 -8.89 -7.46 -5.57
C TYR A 218 -8.88 -8.94 -5.17
N ILE A 219 -10.05 -9.59 -5.15
CA ILE A 219 -10.19 -11.00 -4.74
C ILE A 219 -10.19 -12.01 -5.89
N ALA A 220 -10.28 -11.54 -7.14
CA ALA A 220 -10.35 -12.41 -8.30
C ALA A 220 -9.06 -13.24 -8.45
N VAL A 221 -9.24 -14.54 -8.66
CA VAL A 221 -8.14 -15.48 -8.84
C VAL A 221 -7.60 -15.35 -10.26
N LEU A 222 -6.29 -15.12 -10.39
CA LEU A 222 -5.62 -15.01 -11.68
C LEU A 222 -5.14 -16.40 -12.15
N GLY A 223 -4.58 -16.47 -13.36
CA GLY A 223 -4.10 -17.73 -13.97
C GLY A 223 -3.08 -18.51 -13.12
N GLY A 224 -2.41 -17.87 -12.16
CA GLY A 224 -1.51 -18.51 -11.20
C GLY A 224 -2.19 -19.13 -9.97
N GLY A 225 -3.53 -19.12 -9.88
CA GLY A 225 -4.28 -19.69 -8.75
C GLY A 225 -4.33 -18.82 -7.49
N VAL A 226 -3.82 -17.59 -7.56
CA VAL A 226 -3.81 -16.61 -6.46
C VAL A 226 -4.41 -15.28 -6.92
N SER A 227 -4.99 -14.54 -5.99
CA SER A 227 -5.50 -13.17 -6.20
C SER A 227 -4.53 -12.10 -5.69
N ALA A 228 -4.80 -10.84 -6.01
CA ALA A 228 -4.03 -9.72 -5.43
C ALA A 228 -4.15 -9.67 -3.90
N ARG A 229 -5.34 -9.98 -3.36
CA ARG A 229 -5.57 -10.19 -1.93
C ARG A 229 -4.62 -11.23 -1.35
N ASP A 230 -4.50 -12.39 -2.01
CA ASP A 230 -3.68 -13.50 -1.49
C ASP A 230 -2.21 -13.10 -1.39
N ILE A 231 -1.67 -12.42 -2.41
CA ILE A 231 -0.29 -11.92 -2.38
C ILE A 231 -0.08 -10.91 -1.25
N LEU A 232 -1.01 -9.95 -1.07
CA LEU A 232 -0.92 -9.00 0.03
C LEU A 232 -0.92 -9.73 1.38
N MET A 233 -1.89 -10.61 1.61
CA MET A 233 -2.04 -11.33 2.87
C MET A 233 -0.86 -12.25 3.15
N GLN A 234 -0.32 -12.93 2.14
CA GLN A 234 0.88 -13.75 2.29
C GLN A 234 2.07 -12.93 2.78
N SER A 235 2.31 -11.75 2.19
CA SER A 235 3.39 -10.85 2.60
C SER A 235 3.20 -10.34 4.04
N VAL A 236 1.97 -9.91 4.38
CA VAL A 236 1.63 -9.42 5.72
C VAL A 236 1.75 -10.53 6.78
N ILE A 237 1.23 -11.73 6.51
CA ILE A 237 1.33 -12.87 7.42
C ILE A 237 2.80 -13.26 7.60
N GLN A 238 3.60 -13.28 6.54
CA GLN A 238 5.02 -13.58 6.63
C GLN A 238 5.77 -12.54 7.47
N HIS A 239 5.38 -11.26 7.43
CA HIS A 239 5.95 -10.21 8.27
C HIS A 239 5.69 -10.46 9.76
N PHE A 240 4.48 -10.87 10.14
CA PHE A 240 4.11 -11.06 11.55
C PHE A 240 4.41 -12.45 12.12
N LYS A 241 4.21 -13.50 11.33
CA LYS A 241 4.30 -14.91 11.77
C LYS A 241 5.56 -15.61 11.27
N GLY A 242 6.38 -14.94 10.47
CA GLY A 242 7.54 -15.54 9.81
C GLY A 242 7.14 -16.55 8.74
N ARG A 243 8.15 -17.21 8.15
CA ARG A 243 7.89 -18.34 7.24
C ARG A 243 7.43 -19.54 8.06
N LYS A 244 6.27 -20.11 7.75
CA LYS A 244 5.97 -21.50 8.15
C LYS A 244 6.99 -22.37 7.43
N CYS A 245 7.88 -23.03 8.17
CA CYS A 245 8.72 -24.07 7.59
C CYS A 245 7.79 -25.14 7.03
N ALA A 246 7.97 -25.49 5.75
CA ALA A 246 7.34 -26.65 5.15
C ALA A 246 7.95 -27.94 5.72
#